data_AF-A0A962FDH6-F1
#
_entry.id   AF-A0A962FDH6-F1
#
_cell.length_a   1.000
_cell.length_b   1.000
_cell.length_c   1.000
_cell.angle_alpha   90.00
_cell.angle_beta   90.00
_cell.angle_gamma   90.00
#
_symmetry.space_group_name_H-M   'P 1'
#
loop_
_entity.id
_entity.type
_entity.pdbx_description
1 polymer ?
#
loop_
_entity_poly.entity_id
_entity_poly.type
_entity_poly.pdbx_seq_one_letter_code
_entity_poly.pdbx_strand_id
1 'polypeptide(L)' 'VAGCTYVMGVPGADDIMLNYQSTSFHDALYVREVLGLKPAPEFETWLRRMGLMDEAGCMLPDAKRDASRLLSFAGGA' A
#
# COMPACT_ATOMS: atom_id res chain seq x y z
N VAL A 1 -14.34 15.82 -4.77
CA VAL A 1 -13.08 15.51 -4.04
C VAL A 1 -11.99 16.45 -4.55
N ALA A 2 -11.06 16.89 -3.68
CA ALA A 2 -10.11 17.98 -3.94
C ALA A 2 -8.88 17.62 -4.81
N GLY A 3 -8.73 16.38 -5.28
CA GLY A 3 -7.62 15.98 -6.15
C GLY A 3 -6.25 15.86 -5.47
N CYS A 4 -6.23 15.68 -4.14
CA CYS A 4 -4.99 15.42 -3.41
C CYS A 4 -4.33 14.11 -3.90
N THR A 5 -3.04 14.14 -4.19
CA THR A 5 -2.32 13.04 -4.85
C THR A 5 -1.63 12.07 -3.88
N TYR A 6 -1.40 12.48 -2.64
CA TYR A 6 -0.79 11.64 -1.61
C TYR A 6 -1.31 11.98 -0.21
N VAL A 7 -1.30 10.98 0.66
CA VAL A 7 -1.54 11.09 2.11
C VAL A 7 -0.54 10.17 2.82
N MET A 8 -0.32 10.39 4.12
CA MET A 8 0.61 9.57 4.91
C MET A 8 -0.12 8.50 5.69
N GLY A 9 0.12 7.23 5.34
CA GLY A 9 -0.37 6.08 6.09
C GLY A 9 0.51 5.80 7.32
N VAL A 10 -0.11 5.64 8.48
CA VAL A 10 0.52 5.22 9.74
C VAL A 10 -0.12 3.90 10.18
N PRO A 11 0.64 2.92 10.70
CA PRO A 11 0.06 1.68 11.23
C PRO A 11 -1.02 1.99 12.27
N GLY A 12 -2.24 1.51 12.04
CA GLY A 12 -3.36 1.78 12.94
C GLY A 12 -3.80 3.24 13.04
N ALA A 13 -3.31 4.12 12.15
CA ALA A 13 -3.53 5.57 12.17
C ALA A 13 -2.91 6.32 13.39
N ASP A 14 -2.27 5.66 14.34
CA ASP A 14 -1.69 6.31 15.52
C ASP A 14 -0.18 6.49 15.40
N ASP A 15 0.27 7.74 15.33
CA ASP A 15 1.69 8.08 15.46
C ASP A 15 2.00 8.41 16.92
N ILE A 16 2.41 7.39 17.67
CA ILE A 16 2.73 7.51 19.10
C ILE A 16 3.94 8.41 19.38
N MET A 17 4.86 8.55 18.43
CA MET A 17 6.06 9.38 18.62
C MET A 17 5.72 10.86 18.52
N LEU A 18 4.75 11.21 17.66
CA LEU A 18 4.27 12.57 17.49
C LEU A 18 3.00 12.87 18.30
N ASN A 19 2.45 11.86 18.98
CA ASN A 19 1.20 11.92 19.74
C ASN A 19 0.05 12.48 18.88
N TYR A 20 -0.07 11.97 17.65
CA TYR A 20 -0.99 12.47 16.63
C TYR A 20 -1.66 11.33 15.84
N GLN A 21 -2.93 11.52 15.50
CA GLN A 21 -3.72 10.57 14.70
C GLN A 21 -3.70 10.97 13.22
N SER A 22 -3.19 10.07 12.37
CA SER A 22 -3.08 10.21 10.92
C SER A 22 -4.07 9.28 10.19
N THR A 23 -3.84 9.03 8.90
CA THR A 23 -4.59 8.01 8.13
C THR A 23 -3.96 6.64 8.24
N SER A 24 -4.76 5.58 8.20
CA SER A 24 -4.27 4.20 8.21
C SER A 24 -3.86 3.74 6.80
N PHE A 25 -3.08 2.66 6.70
CA PHE A 25 -2.80 2.03 5.39
C PHE A 25 -4.07 1.56 4.67
N HIS A 26 -5.07 1.12 5.42
CA HIS A 26 -6.35 0.65 4.87
C HIS A 26 -7.17 1.83 4.33
N ASP A 27 -7.10 3.00 4.96
CA ASP A 27 -7.82 4.20 4.52
C ASP A 27 -7.34 4.63 3.13
N ALA A 28 -6.02 4.63 2.92
CA ALA A 28 -5.43 4.98 1.63
C ALA A 28 -5.84 4.00 0.52
N LEU A 29 -5.92 2.70 0.82
CA LEU A 29 -6.39 1.68 -0.13
C LEU A 29 -7.89 1.84 -0.43
N TYR A 30 -8.70 2.05 0.60
CA TYR A 30 -10.14 2.24 0.46
C TYR A 30 -10.48 3.47 -0.38
N VAL A 31 -9.81 4.61 -0.14
CA VAL A 31 -10.02 5.83 -0.94
C VAL A 31 -9.66 5.60 -2.41
N ARG A 32 -8.61 4.84 -2.70
CA ARG A 32 -8.23 4.47 -4.07
C ARG A 32 -9.32 3.63 -4.74
N GLU A 33 -9.85 2.63 -4.04
CA GLU A 33 -10.91 1.77 -4.56
C GLU A 33 -12.19 2.56 -4.87
N VAL A 34 -12.69 3.32 -3.90
CA VAL A 34 -13.95 4.09 -4.05
C VAL A 34 -13.85 5.17 -5.13
N LEU A 35 -12.65 5.75 -5.32
CA LEU A 35 -12.43 6.78 -6.34
C LEU A 35 -11.88 6.23 -7.66
N GLY A 36 -11.64 4.91 -7.77
CA GLY A 36 -11.05 4.30 -8.97
C GLY A 36 -9.63 4.78 -9.28
N LEU A 37 -8.85 5.16 -8.26
CA LEU A 37 -7.50 5.69 -8.41
C LEU A 37 -6.44 4.59 -8.31
N LYS A 38 -5.38 4.72 -9.10
CA LYS A 38 -4.26 3.76 -9.14
C LYS A 38 -3.01 4.29 -8.46
N PRO A 39 -2.12 3.41 -7.95
CA PRO A 39 -0.80 3.82 -7.47
C PRO A 39 0.02 4.48 -8.59
N ALA A 40 1.17 5.06 -8.23
CA ALA A 40 2.13 5.48 -9.25
C ALA A 40 2.52 4.27 -10.13
N PRO A 41 2.67 4.43 -11.46
CA PRO A 41 2.85 3.30 -12.39
C PRO A 41 4.02 2.37 -12.04
N GLU A 42 5.13 2.94 -11.59
CA GLU A 42 6.34 2.21 -11.19
C GLU A 42 6.06 1.37 -9.94
N PHE A 43 5.32 1.94 -8.98
CA PHE A 43 4.94 1.25 -7.75
C PHE A 43 3.89 0.18 -8.00
N GLU A 44 2.92 0.43 -8.88
CA GLU A 44 1.94 -0.57 -9.32
C GLU A 44 2.62 -1.79 -9.94
N THR A 45 3.59 -1.54 -10.84
CA THR A 45 4.39 -2.60 -11.48
C THR A 45 5.18 -3.39 -10.46
N TRP A 46 5.80 -2.71 -9.50
CA TRP A 46 6.54 -3.36 -8.42
C TRP A 46 5.63 -4.21 -7.52
N LEU A 47 4.46 -3.70 -7.13
CA LEU A 47 3.48 -4.42 -6.31
C LEU A 47 3.04 -5.73 -6.98
N ARG A 48 2.81 -5.71 -8.30
CA ARG A 48 2.49 -6.90 -9.09
C ARG A 48 3.66 -7.88 -9.12
N ARG A 49 4.89 -7.41 -9.38
CA ARG A 49 6.10 -8.23 -9.37
C ARG A 49 6.34 -8.91 -8.02
N MET A 50 6.04 -8.21 -6.92
CA MET A 50 6.15 -8.74 -5.57
C MET A 50 5.02 -9.71 -5.22
N GLY A 51 3.97 -9.81 -6.02
CA GLY A 51 2.79 -10.62 -5.73
C GLY A 51 1.99 -10.08 -4.54
N LEU A 52 1.88 -8.75 -4.45
CA LEU A 52 1.08 -8.06 -3.44
C LEU A 52 -0.25 -7.54 -4.00
N MET A 53 -0.31 -7.31 -5.31
CA MET A 53 -1.47 -6.77 -6.01
C MET A 53 -1.78 -7.61 -7.26
N ASP A 54 -3.05 -7.77 -7.58
CA ASP A 54 -3.53 -8.53 -8.74
C ASP A 54 -3.59 -7.70 -10.02
N GLU A 55 -4.12 -8.30 -11.09
CA GLU A 55 -4.22 -7.61 -12.37
C GLU A 55 -5.24 -6.47 -12.40
N ALA A 56 -6.27 -6.55 -11.56
CA ALA A 56 -7.33 -5.58 -11.43
C ALA A 56 -6.93 -4.36 -10.57
N GLY A 57 -5.79 -4.41 -9.89
CA GLY A 57 -5.32 -3.36 -9.00
C GLY A 57 -5.73 -3.56 -7.54
N CYS A 58 -6.28 -4.73 -7.20
CA CYS A 58 -6.68 -5.08 -5.85
C CYS A 58 -5.53 -5.75 -5.10
N MET A 59 -5.37 -5.42 -3.82
CA MET A 59 -4.35 -6.05 -2.99
C MET A 59 -4.76 -7.49 -2.67
N LEU A 60 -3.84 -8.44 -2.86
CA LEU A 60 -4.08 -9.86 -2.57
C LEU A 60 -4.34 -10.07 -1.06
N PRO A 61 -5.12 -11.05 -0.61
CA PRO A 61 -5.30 -11.32 0.82
C PRO A 61 -4.00 -11.71 1.51
N ASP A 62 -3.84 -11.43 2.81
CA ASP A 62 -2.62 -11.76 3.57
C ASP A 62 -2.22 -13.23 3.47
N ALA A 63 -3.19 -14.15 3.45
CA ALA A 63 -2.93 -15.59 3.26
C ALA A 63 -2.23 -15.93 1.92
N LYS A 64 -2.31 -15.04 0.93
CA LYS A 64 -1.64 -15.17 -0.37
C LYS A 64 -0.39 -14.28 -0.49
N ARG A 65 -0.08 -13.46 0.51
CA ARG A 65 1.10 -12.59 0.54
C ARG A 65 2.22 -13.32 1.26
N ASP A 66 3.36 -13.46 0.60
CA ASP A 66 4.56 -14.01 1.22
C ASP A 66 5.44 -12.87 1.76
N ALA A 67 5.36 -12.65 3.08
CA ALA A 67 6.13 -11.59 3.77
C ALA A 67 7.65 -11.79 3.67
N SER A 68 8.13 -13.02 3.41
CA SER A 68 9.55 -13.31 3.26
C SER A 68 10.13 -12.84 1.92
N ARG A 69 9.28 -12.50 0.95
CA ARG A 69 9.73 -11.99 -0.37
C ARG A 69 10.58 -10.74 -0.27
N LEU A 70 10.28 -9.84 0.68
CA LEU A 70 11.08 -8.64 0.89
C LEU A 70 12.50 -8.97 1.37
N LEU A 71 12.65 -10.01 2.19
CA LEU A 71 13.96 -10.49 2.65
C LEU A 71 14.76 -11.11 1.48
N SER A 72 14.11 -11.90 0.63
CA SER A 72 14.75 -12.46 -0.56
C SER A 72 15.16 -11.39 -1.59
N PHE A 73 14.40 -10.31 -1.69
CA PHE A 73 14.69 -9.20 -2.61
C PHE A 73 15.92 -8.39 -2.16
N ALA A 74 16.06 -8.16 -0.85
CA ALA A 74 17.20 -7.42 -0.30
C ALA A 74 18.52 -8.20 -0.34
N GLY A 75 18.47 -9.54 -0.36
CA GLY A 75 19.65 -10.40 -0.41
C GLY A 75 20.24 -10.65 -1.81
N GLY A 76 19.66 -10.06 -2.86
CA GLY A 76 20.07 -10.25 -4.26
C GLY A 76 20.61 -8.98 -4.90
N ALA A 77 21.86 -8.63 -4.58
CA ALA A 77 22.77 -7.80 -5.38
C ALA A 77 24.15 -8.47 -5.40
#